data_AF-A0AAC8ZVU9-F1
#
_entry.id   AF-A0AAC8ZVU9-F1
#
_cell.length_a   1.000
_cell.length_b   1.000
_cell.length_c   1.000
_cell.angle_alpha   90.00
_cell.angle_beta   90.00
_cell.angle_gamma   90.00
#
_symmetry.space_group_name_H-M   'P 1'
#
loop_
_entity.id
_entity.type
_entity.pdbx_description
1 polymer ?
#
loop_
_entity_poly.entity_id
_entity_poly.type
_entity_poly.pdbx_seq_one_letter_code
_entity_poly.pdbx_strand_id
1 'polypeptide(L)'
;MAGRGVGRAARRGAAGNPALAVEAVGFHPCGPGRLGCMVTPWFLEAVLLPDDPFLWAEARDGDPLPLELPSGRHRFTAARMGLLGTLAAIPLASDMALFLDAEDARHAARLALDTLSGRPAQAPSGCPVLAGPWP
;
A
#
# COMPACT_ATOMS: atom_id res chain seq x y z
N MET A 1 -1.17 29.01 4.93
CA MET A 1 0.02 28.98 4.04
C MET A 1 0.44 27.53 3.83
N ALA A 2 0.93 27.24 2.62
CA ALA A 2 1.02 25.93 1.99
C ALA A 2 1.86 24.87 2.72
N GLY A 3 1.43 23.61 2.62
CA GLY A 3 2.20 22.40 2.90
C GLY A 3 1.87 21.30 1.90
N ARG A 4 2.01 21.61 0.60
CA ARG A 4 2.01 20.61 -0.48
C ARG A 4 3.40 19.97 -0.56
N GLY A 5 3.44 18.64 -0.59
CA GLY A 5 4.66 17.83 -0.81
C GLY A 5 4.81 16.84 0.34
N VAL A 6 4.76 15.53 0.14
CA VAL A 6 5.61 14.77 -0.78
C VAL A 6 4.77 13.66 -1.44
N GLY A 7 4.28 13.92 -2.66
CA GLY A 7 3.82 12.85 -3.53
C GLY A 7 5.04 12.23 -4.21
N ARG A 8 5.13 10.89 -4.27
CA ARG A 8 6.08 10.24 -5.18
C ARG A 8 5.95 10.88 -6.55
N ALA A 9 7.08 11.16 -7.19
CA ALA A 9 7.10 11.62 -8.57
C ALA A 9 6.19 10.71 -9.40
N ALA A 10 5.18 11.32 -10.04
CA ALA A 10 4.29 10.62 -10.94
C ALA A 10 5.16 9.84 -11.94
N ARG A 11 4.97 8.52 -12.02
CA ARG A 11 5.57 7.72 -13.09
C ARG A 11 5.06 8.32 -14.40
N ARG A 12 5.91 9.01 -15.16
CA ARG A 12 5.52 9.67 -16.42
C ARG A 12 4.90 8.62 -17.34
N GLY A 13 3.64 8.81 -17.73
CA GLY A 13 2.99 8.03 -18.81
C GLY A 13 1.68 7.32 -18.48
N ALA A 14 1.25 7.21 -17.22
CA ALA A 14 -0.03 6.59 -16.89
C ALA A 14 -1.18 7.61 -16.98
N ALA A 15 -2.20 7.33 -17.78
CA ALA A 15 -3.48 8.03 -17.69
C ALA A 15 -4.11 7.65 -16.34
N GLY A 16 -4.08 8.56 -15.37
CA GLY A 16 -4.62 8.30 -14.03
C GLY A 16 -6.16 8.35 -14.00
N ASN A 17 -6.74 7.77 -12.96
CA ASN A 17 -8.17 7.90 -12.64
C ASN A 17 -8.43 9.26 -11.93
N PRO A 18 -9.08 10.23 -12.59
CA PRO A 18 -9.31 11.56 -12.02
C PRO A 18 -10.31 11.59 -10.86
N ALA A 19 -11.07 10.50 -10.63
CA ALA A 19 -11.97 10.37 -9.48
C ALA A 19 -11.20 10.11 -8.18
N LEU A 20 -9.91 9.79 -8.26
CA LEU A 20 -9.07 9.52 -7.11
C LEU A 20 -8.21 10.73 -6.76
N ALA A 21 -7.79 10.80 -5.51
CA ALA A 21 -6.80 11.74 -5.01
C ALA A 21 -5.64 10.98 -4.38
N VAL A 22 -4.52 11.69 -4.14
CA VAL A 22 -3.43 11.13 -3.35
C VAL A 22 -3.88 11.03 -1.90
N GLU A 23 -3.87 9.82 -1.35
CA GLU A 23 -4.35 9.52 0.01
C GLU A 23 -3.47 8.45 0.68
N ALA A 24 -3.19 8.66 1.96
CA ALA A 24 -2.52 7.69 2.84
C ALA A 24 -3.58 6.94 3.65
N VAL A 25 -3.63 5.61 3.53
CA VAL A 25 -4.70 4.77 4.10
C VAL A 25 -4.13 3.78 5.11
N GLY A 26 -4.73 3.72 6.29
CA GLY A 26 -4.61 2.57 7.20
C GLY A 26 -3.26 2.38 7.89
N PHE A 27 -2.44 3.42 8.07
CA PHE A 27 -1.13 3.29 8.69
C PHE A 27 -1.19 2.81 10.16
N HIS A 28 -0.70 1.59 10.42
CA HIS A 28 -0.66 0.99 11.75
C HIS A 28 0.72 0.34 12.03
N PRO A 29 1.09 0.12 13.29
CA PRO A 29 2.32 -0.60 13.64
C PRO A 29 2.35 -2.00 13.00
N CYS A 30 3.49 -2.36 12.41
CA CYS A 30 3.75 -3.68 11.83
C CYS A 30 5.27 -3.88 11.64
N GLY A 31 5.84 -4.86 12.33
CA GLY A 31 7.28 -5.14 12.24
C GLY A 31 8.14 -3.93 12.69
N PRO A 32 9.14 -3.49 11.90
CA PRO A 32 10.07 -2.42 12.28
C PRO A 32 9.52 -1.00 12.02
N GLY A 33 8.21 -0.86 11.80
CA GLY A 33 7.64 0.44 11.46
C GLY A 33 6.12 0.42 11.31
N ARG A 34 5.63 1.28 10.43
CA ARG A 34 4.20 1.47 10.17
C ARG A 34 3.85 1.07 8.74
N LEU A 35 3.00 0.06 8.60
CA LEU A 35 2.48 -0.41 7.33
C LEU A 35 1.19 0.34 6.99
N GLY A 36 1.09 0.84 5.76
CA GLY A 36 -0.08 1.52 5.21
C GLY A 36 -0.10 1.42 3.69
N CYS A 37 -1.10 2.02 3.06
CA CYS A 37 -1.21 2.07 1.60
C CYS A 37 -1.22 3.51 1.09
N MET A 38 -0.60 3.74 -0.06
CA MET A 38 -0.71 4.99 -0.81
C MET A 38 -1.67 4.77 -1.98
N VAL A 39 -2.85 5.39 -1.90
CA VAL A 39 -3.79 5.49 -3.02
C VAL A 39 -3.43 6.73 -3.81
N THR A 40 -3.32 6.61 -5.13
CA THR A 40 -3.12 7.76 -6.02
C THR A 40 -3.96 7.58 -7.28
N PRO A 41 -4.13 8.63 -8.10
CA PRO A 41 -4.78 8.47 -9.40
C PRO A 41 -4.07 7.48 -10.34
N TRP A 42 -2.80 7.14 -10.12
CA TRP A 42 -1.99 6.39 -11.08
C TRP A 42 -1.39 5.08 -10.54
N PHE A 43 -1.41 4.84 -9.23
CA PHE A 43 -1.10 3.54 -8.63
C PHE A 43 -1.70 3.40 -7.23
N LEU A 44 -1.77 2.16 -6.78
CA LEU A 44 -1.96 1.74 -5.40
C LEU A 44 -0.75 0.91 -4.97
N GLU A 45 -0.16 1.23 -3.83
CA GLU A 45 0.95 0.46 -3.26
C GLU A 45 0.83 0.37 -1.75
N ALA A 46 1.29 -0.75 -1.18
CA ALA A 46 1.56 -0.86 0.24
C ALA A 46 2.96 -0.29 0.52
N VAL A 47 3.09 0.42 1.63
CA VAL A 47 4.35 1.02 2.08
C VAL A 47 4.58 0.74 3.56
N LEU A 48 5.82 0.40 3.92
CA LEU A 48 6.27 0.34 5.30
C LEU A 48 7.22 1.52 5.54
N LEU A 49 6.78 2.43 6.40
CA LEU A 49 7.59 3.53 6.91
C LEU A 49 8.37 3.01 8.11
N PRO A 50 9.71 3.02 8.10
CA PRO A 50 10.47 2.54 9.24
C PRO A 50 10.32 3.52 10.41
N ASP A 51 10.29 3.00 11.66
CA ASP A 51 10.29 3.88 12.85
C ASP A 51 11.64 4.58 13.01
N ASP A 52 12.73 3.94 12.57
CA ASP A 52 14.05 4.53 12.42
C ASP A 52 14.29 4.92 10.94
N PRO A 53 14.38 6.22 10.59
CA PRO A 53 14.60 6.66 9.21
C PRO A 53 15.95 6.20 8.63
N PHE A 54 16.89 5.74 9.45
CA PHE A 54 18.19 5.22 9.01
C PHE A 54 18.22 3.71 8.80
N LEU A 55 17.13 2.99 9.11
CA LEU A 55 17.06 1.53 9.01
C LEU A 55 17.51 0.99 7.64
N TRP A 56 17.20 1.73 6.57
CA TRP A 56 17.60 1.41 5.20
C TRP A 56 18.36 2.56 4.53
N ALA A 57 19.20 3.27 5.28
CA ALA A 57 19.96 4.42 4.78
C ALA A 57 20.86 4.07 3.58
N GLU A 58 21.44 2.87 3.59
CA GLU A 58 22.35 2.37 2.54
C GLU A 58 21.62 1.80 1.31
N ALA A 59 20.31 1.57 1.41
CA ALA A 59 19.52 1.02 0.30
C ALA A 59 19.28 2.09 -0.78
N ARG A 60 19.44 1.68 -2.04
CA ARG A 60 19.16 2.50 -3.21
C ARG A 60 17.73 2.29 -3.68
N ASP A 61 17.20 3.29 -4.39
CA ASP A 61 15.90 3.14 -5.05
C ASP A 61 15.88 1.89 -5.94
N GLY A 62 14.90 1.01 -5.73
CA GLY A 62 14.78 -0.24 -6.49
C GLY A 62 15.43 -1.46 -5.82
N ASP A 63 16.22 -1.29 -4.76
CA ASP A 63 16.86 -2.42 -4.08
C ASP A 63 15.81 -3.34 -3.42
N PRO A 64 15.99 -4.67 -3.47
CA PRO A 64 15.09 -5.60 -2.82
C PRO A 64 15.24 -5.52 -1.29
N LEU A 65 14.11 -5.36 -0.60
CA LEU A 65 14.01 -5.38 0.86
C LEU A 65 13.13 -6.57 1.29
N PRO A 66 13.70 -7.76 1.57
CA PRO A 66 12.92 -8.86 2.13
C PRO A 66 12.56 -8.55 3.59
N LEU A 67 11.27 -8.54 3.90
CA LEU A 67 10.76 -8.26 5.25
C LEU A 67 9.86 -9.41 5.71
N GLU A 68 9.99 -9.79 6.98
CA GLU A 68 9.07 -10.69 7.66
C GLU A 68 7.93 -9.86 8.27
N LEU A 69 6.71 -10.10 7.79
CA LEU A 69 5.48 -9.57 8.37
C LEU A 69 4.73 -10.69 9.10
N PRO A 70 3.67 -10.38 9.89
CA PRO A 70 2.89 -11.44 10.56
C PRO A 70 2.26 -12.46 9.59
N SER A 71 2.01 -12.07 8.33
CA SER A 71 1.52 -12.97 7.28
C SER A 71 2.61 -13.82 6.61
N GLY A 72 3.88 -13.60 6.95
CA GLY A 72 5.04 -14.26 6.37
C GLY A 72 6.01 -13.32 5.66
N ARG A 73 6.91 -13.90 4.88
CA ARG A 73 7.97 -13.18 4.19
C ARG A 73 7.48 -12.51 2.91
N HIS A 74 7.74 -11.22 2.76
CA HIS A 74 7.40 -10.43 1.58
C HIS A 74 8.62 -9.74 0.99
N ARG A 75 8.63 -9.58 -0.34
CA ARG A 75 9.68 -8.85 -1.05
C ARG A 75 9.22 -7.44 -1.33
N PHE A 76 9.64 -6.51 -0.50
CA PHE A 76 9.48 -5.08 -0.77
C PHE A 76 10.62 -4.56 -1.66
N THR A 77 10.43 -3.34 -2.13
CA THR A 77 11.46 -2.56 -2.84
C THR A 77 11.73 -1.28 -2.10
N ALA A 78 13.01 -0.95 -1.90
CA ALA A 78 13.46 0.29 -1.33
C ALA A 78 13.02 1.48 -2.21
N ALA A 79 12.51 2.51 -1.57
CA ALA A 79 12.19 3.76 -2.20
C ALA A 79 12.51 4.94 -1.28
N ARG A 80 13.37 5.82 -1.75
CA ARG A 80 13.80 7.03 -1.07
C ARG A 80 12.73 8.09 -1.20
N MET A 81 12.41 8.71 -0.07
CA MET A 81 11.40 9.75 0.01
C MET A 81 11.93 10.97 0.76
N GLY A 82 12.78 11.76 0.12
CA GLY A 82 13.27 13.03 0.63
C GLY A 82 13.72 12.95 2.10
N LEU A 83 13.09 13.74 2.97
CA LEU A 83 13.39 13.81 4.40
C LEU A 83 12.90 12.62 5.23
N LEU A 84 12.02 11.77 4.68
CA LEU A 84 11.48 10.58 5.37
C LEU A 84 12.45 9.38 5.31
N GLY A 85 13.59 9.54 4.65
CA GLY A 85 14.55 8.45 4.46
C GLY A 85 14.08 7.46 3.40
N THR A 86 14.45 6.20 3.58
CA THR A 86 14.04 5.09 2.70
C THR A 86 12.81 4.41 3.30
N LEU A 87 11.78 4.20 2.49
CA LEU A 87 10.64 3.35 2.81
C LEU A 87 10.68 2.07 1.98
N ALA A 88 9.96 1.04 2.42
CA ALA A 88 9.81 -0.20 1.69
C ALA A 88 8.44 -0.21 1.01
N ALA A 89 8.35 -0.60 -0.26
CA ALA A 89 7.08 -0.59 -1.00
C ALA A 89 6.79 -1.90 -1.75
N ILE A 90 5.51 -2.26 -1.84
CA ILE A 90 4.97 -3.32 -2.70
C ILE A 90 3.91 -2.70 -3.62
N PRO A 91 4.12 -2.70 -4.96
CA PRO A 91 3.08 -2.31 -5.90
C PRO A 91 1.89 -3.26 -5.81
N LEU A 92 0.67 -2.72 -5.70
CA LEU A 92 -0.57 -3.51 -5.64
C LEU A 92 -1.39 -3.37 -6.92
N ALA A 93 -1.50 -2.14 -7.44
CA ALA A 93 -2.13 -1.86 -8.73
C ALA A 93 -1.42 -0.73 -9.46
N SER A 94 -1.26 -0.87 -10.77
CA SER A 94 -0.73 0.17 -11.67
C SER A 94 -1.77 0.72 -12.64
N ASP A 95 -2.95 0.08 -12.71
CA ASP A 95 -4.10 0.56 -13.45
C ASP A 95 -5.20 0.95 -12.45
N MET A 96 -5.42 2.25 -12.31
CA MET A 96 -6.41 2.79 -11.38
C MET A 96 -7.79 2.95 -12.01
N ALA A 97 -7.96 2.65 -13.31
CA ALA A 97 -9.27 2.57 -13.94
C ALA A 97 -10.10 1.39 -13.43
N LEU A 98 -9.46 0.45 -12.71
CA LEU A 98 -10.11 -0.65 -12.02
C LEU A 98 -11.02 -0.20 -10.86
N PHE A 99 -10.84 1.02 -10.35
CA PHE A 99 -11.59 1.54 -9.21
C PHE A 99 -12.64 2.55 -9.66
N LEU A 100 -13.87 2.40 -9.13
CA LEU A 100 -14.96 3.32 -9.43
C LEU A 100 -14.73 4.71 -8.81
N ASP A 101 -14.32 4.73 -7.55
CA ASP A 101 -14.11 5.94 -6.76
C ASP A 101 -13.08 5.72 -5.63
N ALA A 102 -12.91 6.73 -4.78
CA ALA A 102 -11.99 6.69 -3.67
C ALA A 102 -12.35 5.60 -2.63
N GLU A 103 -13.63 5.29 -2.43
CA GLU A 103 -14.02 4.30 -1.43
C GLU A 103 -13.72 2.87 -1.88
N ASP A 104 -13.91 2.59 -3.16
CA ASP A 104 -13.51 1.35 -3.81
C ASP A 104 -11.98 1.14 -3.71
N ALA A 105 -11.19 2.17 -4.04
CA ALA A 105 -9.73 2.13 -3.91
C ALA A 105 -9.27 1.95 -2.45
N ARG A 106 -9.91 2.63 -1.49
CA ARG A 106 -9.66 2.41 -0.05
C ARG A 106 -10.01 1.00 0.37
N HIS A 107 -11.07 0.41 -0.19
CA HIS A 107 -11.51 -0.93 0.19
C HIS A 107 -10.44 -1.96 -0.20
N ALA A 108 -9.96 -1.89 -1.44
CA ALA A 108 -8.82 -2.69 -1.89
C ALA A 108 -7.56 -2.44 -1.04
N ALA A 109 -7.27 -1.19 -0.68
CA ALA A 109 -6.14 -0.86 0.19
C ALA A 109 -6.26 -1.54 1.58
N ARG A 110 -7.44 -1.52 2.19
CA ARG A 110 -7.72 -2.16 3.49
C ARG A 110 -7.58 -3.69 3.41
N LEU A 111 -8.09 -4.31 2.35
CA LEU A 111 -7.94 -5.76 2.12
C LEU A 111 -6.48 -6.19 1.97
N ALA A 112 -5.68 -5.39 1.26
CA ALA A 112 -4.24 -5.63 1.13
C ALA A 112 -3.52 -5.51 2.48
N LEU A 113 -3.86 -4.50 3.29
CA LEU A 113 -3.28 -4.32 4.62
C LEU A 113 -3.63 -5.47 5.58
N ASP A 114 -4.88 -5.92 5.59
CA ASP A 114 -5.29 -7.06 6.40
C ASP A 114 -4.50 -8.31 6.00
N THR A 115 -4.38 -8.57 4.69
CA THR A 115 -3.59 -9.69 4.15
C THR A 115 -2.13 -9.62 4.57
N LEU A 116 -1.46 -8.48 4.39
CA LEU A 116 -0.06 -8.28 4.74
C LEU A 116 0.17 -8.36 6.26
N SER A 117 -0.81 -7.93 7.05
CA SER A 117 -0.74 -7.96 8.52
C SER A 117 -1.14 -9.32 9.12
N GLY A 118 -1.50 -10.30 8.28
CA GLY A 118 -1.99 -11.61 8.74
C GLY A 118 -3.35 -11.53 9.44
N ARG A 119 -4.08 -10.42 9.31
CA ARG A 119 -5.46 -10.31 9.78
C ARG A 119 -6.35 -10.96 8.72
N PRO A 120 -7.32 -11.82 9.09
CA PRO A 120 -8.27 -12.31 8.11
C PRO A 120 -8.99 -11.12 7.47
N ALA A 121 -8.96 -11.06 6.13
CA ALA A 121 -9.70 -10.07 5.36
C ALA A 121 -11.16 -10.11 5.81
N GLN A 122 -11.71 -8.97 6.24
CA GLN A 122 -13.12 -8.92 6.60
C GLN A 122 -13.94 -9.21 5.34
N ALA A 123 -14.59 -10.37 5.30
CA ALA A 123 -15.49 -10.71 4.21
C ALA A 123 -16.55 -9.60 4.09
N PRO A 124 -16.87 -9.14 2.87
CA PRO A 124 -17.95 -8.18 2.70
C PRO A 124 -19.21 -8.75 3.35
N SER A 125 -19.67 -8.11 4.41
CA SER A 125 -20.88 -8.49 5.14
C SER A 125 -22.06 -8.31 4.21
N GLY A 126 -22.45 -9.37 3.51
CA GLY A 126 -23.55 -9.29 2.55
C GLY A 126 -23.77 -10.50 1.64
N CYS A 127 -22.83 -11.45 1.52
CA CYS A 127 -23.10 -12.66 0.75
C CYS A 127 -23.46 -13.81 1.72
N PRO A 128 -24.74 -14.20 1.86
CA PRO A 128 -25.07 -15.42 2.57
C PRO A 128 -24.50 -16.59 1.76
N VAL A 129 -23.44 -17.21 2.26
CA VAL A 129 -22.93 -18.46 1.71
C VAL A 129 -24.06 -19.48 1.84
N LEU A 130 -24.68 -19.86 0.72
CA LEU A 130 -25.58 -21.00 0.69
C LEU A 130 -24.71 -22.25 0.91
N ALA A 131 -24.61 -22.66 2.18
CA ALA A 131 -24.04 -23.92 2.57
C ALA A 131 -24.96 -25.05 2.06
N GLY A 132 -24.68 -25.56 0.88
CA GLY A 132 -25.24 -26.79 0.35
C GLY A 132 -24.10 -27.68 -0.17
N PRO A 133 -24.10 -28.99 0.11
CA PRO A 133 -23.08 -29.89 -0.43
C PRO A 133 -23.31 -30.07 -1.93
N TRP A 134 -22.29 -29.75 -2.74
CA TRP A 134 -22.28 -30.10 -4.16
C TRP A 134 -22.01 -31.62 -4.33
N PRO A 135 -22.66 -32.31 -5.29
CA PRO A 135 -22.56 -33.76 -5.52
C PRO A 135 -21.17 -34.27 -5.91
#